data_AF-A0A8T0J0E6-F1
#
_entry.id   AF-A0A8T0J0E6-F1
#
_cell.length_a   1.000
_cell.length_b   1.000
_cell.length_c   1.000
_cell.angle_alpha   90.00
_cell.angle_beta   90.00
_cell.angle_gamma   90.00
#
_symmetry.space_group_name_H-M   'P 1'
#
loop_
_entity.id
_entity.type
_entity.pdbx_description
1 polymer ?
#
loop_
_entity_poly.entity_id
_entity_poly.type
_entity_poly.pdbx_seq_one_letter_code
_entity_poly.pdbx_strand_id
1 'polypeptide(L)'
;MASRLVEATALRCPTASTPVNSSWKQKGSSICRVRISHSLVASSSTGISTLTSVPRSAEVCTRMASTQGADVETETASEKWTMPDSKGVGYETVVQVTPRDVWYWQADTHWKHWQGFWINYEPEKTKEVVKEYKSVRSLQIRDPERTKLYHRNQWYDAKGFGKDQNWEYGPWNMTLEEHALHDGILHPNSQHHRVLLMPSGNLGWIQMYLKPNDSRSVIFSEPIFYVNPKQRISVPVGYNSEGNIGVALLLEEVKDTEEKMDSSWSGTLWKHTRDPLVDTREEPKGIYQGHEESISPKLEWMMREAVWQGFKGGLSEEEAKNYILIHMPNNVTIFAPRKAAVHKDFAFYVTYVESDTRVRVMSVAYGADLNLAYIKSGVYDKVE
;
A
#
# COMPACT_ATOMS: atom_id res chain seq x y z
N MET A 1 30.01 23.54 -4.53
CA MET A 1 28.83 23.76 -3.66
C MET A 1 28.03 22.47 -3.69
N ALA A 2 28.02 21.73 -2.57
CA ALA A 2 27.55 20.34 -2.52
C ALA A 2 26.08 20.27 -2.11
N SER A 3 25.23 19.70 -2.96
CA SER A 3 23.85 19.32 -2.68
C SER A 3 23.83 18.00 -1.90
N ARG A 4 23.17 17.97 -0.74
CA ARG A 4 22.92 16.75 0.04
C ARG A 4 21.63 16.10 -0.47
N LEU A 5 21.74 14.88 -0.99
CA LEU A 5 20.65 14.05 -1.48
C LEU A 5 19.83 13.50 -0.30
N VAL A 6 18.56 13.16 -0.53
CA VAL A 6 17.72 12.39 0.40
C VAL A 6 18.29 10.96 0.47
N GLU A 7 19.21 10.75 1.41
CA GLU A 7 19.47 9.42 1.92
C GLU A 7 18.26 8.99 2.76
N ALA A 8 17.84 7.74 2.63
CA ALA A 8 16.99 7.09 3.61
C ALA A 8 17.80 6.92 4.92
N THR A 9 18.11 8.01 5.59
CA THR A 9 18.73 7.99 6.91
C THR A 9 17.65 7.53 7.88
N ALA A 10 17.64 6.26 8.29
CA ALA A 10 16.86 5.84 9.46
C ALA A 10 17.73 5.94 10.71
N LEU A 11 17.11 6.42 11.77
CA LEU A 11 17.71 6.77 13.04
C LEU A 11 18.30 5.54 13.74
N ARG A 12 19.50 5.67 14.30
CA ARG A 12 19.94 4.80 15.40
C ARG A 12 19.19 5.24 16.66
N CYS A 13 18.42 4.34 17.28
CA CYS A 13 17.93 4.51 18.65
C CYS A 13 18.75 3.64 19.60
N PRO A 14 19.07 4.14 20.82
CA PRO A 14 19.74 3.36 21.85
C PRO A 14 18.77 2.33 22.46
N THR A 15 19.31 1.17 22.81
CA THR A 15 18.62 0.11 23.57
C THR A 15 18.10 0.64 24.90
N ALA A 16 16.77 0.60 25.09
CA ALA A 16 16.15 0.86 26.38
C ALA A 16 16.01 -0.45 27.17
N SER A 17 16.52 -0.42 28.40
CA SER A 17 16.46 -1.45 29.43
C SER A 17 15.02 -1.71 29.89
N THR A 18 14.70 -2.99 30.11
CA THR A 18 13.49 -3.51 30.78
C THR A 18 13.18 -2.86 32.13
N PRO A 19 11.88 -2.73 32.45
CA PRO A 19 11.44 -3.04 33.80
C PRO A 19 10.28 -4.07 33.89
N VAL A 20 10.37 -4.76 35.02
CA VAL A 20 9.63 -5.88 35.60
C VAL A 20 8.11 -5.67 35.82
N ASN A 21 7.37 -6.75 35.60
CA ASN A 21 6.06 -7.19 36.13
C ASN A 21 4.91 -6.19 36.36
N SER A 22 3.75 -6.49 35.73
CA SER A 22 2.51 -6.65 36.50
C SER A 22 1.54 -7.60 35.79
N SER A 23 0.95 -8.51 36.58
CA SER A 23 0.07 -9.59 36.16
C SER A 23 -1.39 -9.12 36.08
N TRP A 24 -2.04 -9.30 34.94
CA TRP A 24 -3.50 -9.25 34.84
C TRP A 24 -4.01 -10.52 34.14
N LYS A 25 -4.76 -11.32 34.90
CA LYS A 25 -5.50 -12.49 34.39
C LYS A 25 -6.69 -11.99 33.57
N GLN A 26 -6.79 -12.39 32.31
CA GLN A 26 -8.05 -12.33 31.57
C GLN A 26 -8.59 -13.74 31.27
N LYS A 27 -9.88 -13.90 31.60
CA LYS A 27 -10.67 -15.11 31.41
C LYS A 27 -10.90 -15.36 29.92
N GLY A 28 -10.81 -16.63 29.52
CA GLY A 28 -11.02 -17.07 28.15
C GLY A 28 -12.43 -16.78 27.65
N SER A 29 -12.50 -16.27 26.42
CA SER A 29 -13.68 -16.37 25.57
C SER A 29 -13.32 -17.18 24.32
N SER A 30 -14.05 -18.26 24.12
CA SER A 30 -14.05 -19.04 22.90
C SER A 30 -14.79 -18.27 21.81
N ILE A 31 -14.13 -17.91 20.70
CA ILE A 31 -14.80 -17.26 19.56
C ILE A 31 -14.37 -17.91 18.24
N CYS A 32 -15.39 -18.22 17.44
CA CYS A 32 -15.35 -18.96 16.18
C CYS A 32 -14.64 -18.23 15.05
N ARG A 33 -14.03 -19.04 14.16
CA ARG A 33 -13.37 -18.64 12.91
C ARG A 33 -14.41 -18.21 11.86
N VAL A 34 -14.21 -17.08 11.20
CA VAL A 34 -14.89 -16.76 9.93
C VAL A 34 -13.93 -17.11 8.80
N ARG A 35 -14.36 -18.02 7.92
CA ARG A 35 -13.62 -18.45 6.73
C ARG A 35 -14.44 -18.01 5.52
N ILE A 36 -13.97 -17.03 4.76
CA ILE A 36 -14.58 -16.67 3.47
C ILE A 36 -13.91 -17.54 2.41
N SER A 37 -14.62 -18.55 1.92
CA SER A 37 -14.17 -19.41 0.82
C SER A 37 -14.65 -18.85 -0.51
N HIS A 38 -13.72 -18.54 -1.42
CA HIS A 38 -14.05 -18.39 -2.83
C HIS A 38 -14.27 -19.78 -3.44
N SER A 39 -15.49 -20.08 -3.89
CA SER A 39 -15.78 -21.31 -4.63
C SER A 39 -15.38 -21.15 -6.09
N LEU A 40 -14.33 -21.85 -6.51
CA LEU A 40 -14.12 -22.21 -7.92
C LEU A 40 -14.92 -23.50 -8.17
N VAL A 41 -15.85 -23.44 -9.12
CA VAL A 41 -16.62 -24.61 -9.55
C VAL A 41 -15.71 -25.49 -10.42
N ALA A 42 -15.39 -26.68 -9.92
CA ALA A 42 -14.98 -27.81 -10.75
C ALA A 42 -15.66 -29.07 -10.19
N SER A 43 -16.47 -29.70 -11.03
CA SER A 43 -17.24 -30.90 -10.74
C SER A 43 -16.35 -32.13 -10.54
N SER A 44 -16.49 -32.84 -9.42
CA SER A 44 -16.63 -34.30 -9.40
C SER A 44 -16.98 -34.80 -8.00
N SER A 45 -17.82 -35.84 -7.99
CA SER A 45 -18.49 -36.49 -6.88
C SER A 45 -17.57 -37.15 -5.86
N THR A 46 -17.86 -37.00 -4.57
CA THR A 46 -18.31 -38.09 -3.67
C THR A 46 -18.58 -37.53 -2.27
N GLY A 47 -19.68 -37.98 -1.66
CA GLY A 47 -20.33 -37.32 -0.54
C GLY A 47 -19.66 -37.54 0.82
N ILE A 48 -19.89 -36.57 1.72
CA ILE A 48 -19.89 -36.70 3.18
C ILE A 48 -20.98 -35.74 3.72
N SER A 49 -21.73 -36.23 4.70
CA SER A 49 -22.92 -35.66 5.33
C SER A 49 -22.72 -34.29 5.99
N THR A 50 -23.69 -33.41 5.77
CA THR A 50 -23.86 -32.06 6.32
C THR A 50 -24.25 -32.06 7.80
N LEU A 51 -23.54 -31.27 8.62
CA LEU A 51 -24.04 -30.73 9.89
C LEU A 51 -24.29 -29.24 9.70
N THR A 52 -25.56 -28.87 9.56
CA THR A 52 -26.03 -27.49 9.46
C THR A 52 -26.01 -26.83 10.83
N SER A 53 -25.16 -25.82 11.02
CA SER A 53 -25.37 -24.80 12.05
C SER A 53 -25.36 -23.43 11.37
N VAL A 54 -26.44 -22.68 11.59
CA VAL A 54 -26.68 -21.34 11.02
C VAL A 54 -25.83 -20.32 11.78
N PRO A 55 -25.02 -19.48 11.12
CA PRO A 55 -24.36 -18.36 11.78
C PRO A 55 -25.34 -17.21 11.99
N ARG A 56 -25.35 -16.63 13.20
CA ARG A 56 -26.00 -15.35 13.51
C ARG A 56 -25.27 -14.21 12.82
N SER A 57 -26.05 -13.24 12.31
CA SER A 57 -25.62 -12.04 11.59
C SER A 57 -24.64 -11.18 12.39
N ALA A 58 -23.50 -10.85 11.79
CA ALA A 58 -22.75 -9.65 12.15
C ALA A 58 -23.53 -8.41 11.69
N GLU A 59 -23.48 -7.32 12.45
CA GLU A 59 -24.09 -6.04 12.06
C GLU A 59 -23.31 -5.45 10.88
N VAL A 60 -23.76 -5.77 9.66
CA VAL A 60 -23.33 -5.12 8.43
C VAL A 60 -24.11 -3.80 8.33
N CYS A 61 -23.40 -2.67 8.41
CA CYS A 61 -24.00 -1.38 8.10
C CYS A 61 -23.97 -1.19 6.58
N THR A 62 -25.07 -1.50 5.90
CA THR A 62 -25.25 -1.17 4.49
C THR A 62 -25.73 0.28 4.38
N ARG A 63 -24.93 1.16 3.78
CA ARG A 63 -25.34 2.52 3.45
C ARG A 63 -25.60 2.62 1.95
N MET A 64 -26.73 3.18 1.55
CA MET A 64 -26.98 3.50 0.14
C MET A 64 -26.30 4.82 -0.20
N ALA A 65 -25.64 4.88 -1.36
CA ALA A 65 -25.20 6.15 -1.93
C ALA A 65 -26.44 6.94 -2.36
N SER A 66 -26.84 7.96 -1.59
CA SER A 66 -27.97 8.83 -1.95
C SER A 66 -27.49 9.95 -2.87
N THR A 67 -28.10 10.04 -4.06
CA THR A 67 -28.16 11.27 -4.84
C THR A 67 -29.43 12.04 -4.47
N GLN A 68 -29.24 13.29 -4.01
CA GLN A 68 -30.21 14.40 -3.80
C GLN A 68 -30.92 14.56 -2.44
N GLY A 69 -30.53 15.64 -1.73
CA GLY A 69 -31.40 16.77 -1.36
C GLY A 69 -32.34 16.64 -0.16
N ALA A 70 -31.89 17.08 1.03
CA ALA A 70 -32.73 17.77 2.02
C ALA A 70 -31.85 18.52 3.04
N ASP A 71 -32.10 19.82 3.18
CA ASP A 71 -31.44 20.72 4.12
C ASP A 71 -31.72 20.32 5.58
N VAL A 72 -30.66 19.94 6.29
CA VAL A 72 -30.58 20.03 7.75
C VAL A 72 -29.18 20.55 8.07
N GLU A 73 -29.11 21.79 8.56
CA GLU A 73 -27.88 22.38 9.10
C GLU A 73 -27.46 21.62 10.36
N THR A 74 -26.69 20.56 10.17
CA THR A 74 -25.78 20.02 11.19
C THR A 74 -24.39 20.57 10.93
N GLU A 75 -23.70 20.98 12.00
CA GLU A 75 -22.29 21.41 12.03
C GLU A 75 -21.48 20.81 10.89
N THR A 76 -20.86 21.68 10.10
CA THR A 76 -20.00 21.32 8.97
C THR A 76 -18.90 20.37 9.41
N ALA A 77 -19.20 19.08 9.38
CA ALA A 77 -18.20 18.06 9.14
C ALA A 77 -17.54 18.47 7.83
N SER A 78 -16.36 19.07 7.92
CA SER A 78 -15.49 19.35 6.78
C SER A 78 -15.60 18.15 5.85
N GLU A 79 -16.19 18.36 4.68
CA GLU A 79 -16.45 17.32 3.70
C GLU A 79 -15.13 16.61 3.49
N LYS A 80 -15.00 15.41 4.07
CA LYS A 80 -13.74 14.66 4.08
C LYS A 80 -13.41 14.44 2.62
N TRP A 81 -12.41 15.15 2.13
CA TRP A 81 -12.09 15.18 0.73
C TRP A 81 -11.91 13.75 0.21
N THR A 82 -12.85 13.30 -0.62
CA THR A 82 -12.76 12.03 -1.34
C THR A 82 -12.12 12.34 -2.68
N MET A 83 -11.01 11.68 -2.99
CA MET A 83 -10.43 11.82 -4.32
C MET A 83 -11.42 11.38 -5.39
N PRO A 84 -11.50 12.09 -6.53
CA PRO A 84 -12.31 11.66 -7.67
C PRO A 84 -11.62 10.61 -8.55
N ASP A 85 -10.55 9.93 -8.08
CA ASP A 85 -9.82 8.89 -8.83
C ASP A 85 -10.74 7.79 -9.39
N SER A 86 -11.88 7.61 -8.72
CA SER A 86 -12.99 6.84 -9.22
C SER A 86 -14.33 7.45 -8.85
N LYS A 87 -15.36 7.07 -9.60
CA LYS A 87 -16.76 7.38 -9.30
C LYS A 87 -17.45 6.13 -8.81
N GLY A 88 -17.92 6.13 -7.57
CA GLY A 88 -18.68 5.01 -7.00
C GLY A 88 -19.95 4.73 -7.81
N VAL A 89 -20.22 3.44 -8.03
CA VAL A 89 -21.46 2.94 -8.63
C VAL A 89 -22.02 1.85 -7.74
N GLY A 90 -23.34 1.79 -7.56
CA GLY A 90 -23.97 0.74 -6.76
C GLY A 90 -23.76 0.87 -5.24
N TYR A 91 -23.64 -0.28 -4.57
CA TYR A 91 -23.63 -0.40 -3.11
C TYR A 91 -22.22 -0.33 -2.52
N GLU A 92 -22.15 0.19 -1.31
CA GLU A 92 -20.94 0.20 -0.49
C GLU A 92 -21.15 -0.70 0.74
N THR A 93 -20.12 -1.49 1.06
CA THR A 93 -20.02 -2.25 2.29
C THR A 93 -18.91 -1.67 3.13
N VAL A 94 -19.22 -1.38 4.40
CA VAL A 94 -18.24 -0.89 5.37
C VAL A 94 -18.21 -1.85 6.55
N VAL A 95 -17.00 -2.27 6.94
CA VAL A 95 -16.76 -3.20 8.03
C VAL A 95 -15.63 -2.66 8.90
N GLN A 96 -15.89 -2.59 10.20
CA GLN A 96 -14.84 -2.37 11.18
C GLN A 96 -14.02 -3.66 11.33
N VAL A 97 -12.75 -3.61 10.97
CA VAL A 97 -11.83 -4.74 11.15
C VAL A 97 -10.91 -4.52 12.33
N THR A 98 -10.30 -5.60 12.80
CA THR A 98 -9.42 -5.59 13.96
C THR A 98 -7.96 -5.58 13.52
N PRO A 99 -7.03 -5.16 14.40
CA PRO A 99 -5.59 -5.28 14.12
C PRO A 99 -5.18 -6.72 13.80
N ARG A 100 -5.88 -7.69 14.40
CA ARG A 100 -5.65 -9.12 14.18
C ARG A 100 -6.04 -9.56 12.77
N ASP A 101 -7.09 -9.00 12.19
CA ASP A 101 -7.48 -9.29 10.81
C ASP A 101 -6.39 -8.83 9.84
N VAL A 102 -5.93 -7.59 9.99
CA VAL A 102 -4.84 -7.02 9.17
C VAL A 102 -3.56 -7.85 9.29
N TRP A 103 -3.20 -8.28 10.50
CA TRP A 103 -2.05 -9.17 10.74
C TRP A 103 -2.15 -10.48 9.96
N TYR A 104 -3.31 -11.15 10.02
CA TYR A 104 -3.47 -12.43 9.32
C TYR A 104 -3.60 -12.28 7.80
N TRP A 105 -4.20 -11.18 7.31
CA TRP A 105 -4.12 -10.88 5.89
C TRP A 105 -2.66 -10.76 5.44
N GLN A 106 -1.80 -10.10 6.24
CA GLN A 106 -0.39 -9.95 5.89
C GLN A 106 0.31 -11.30 5.88
N ALA A 107 -0.06 -12.13 6.84
CA ALA A 107 0.43 -13.48 6.92
C ALA A 107 0.04 -14.31 5.70
N ASP A 108 -1.19 -14.17 5.19
CA ASP A 108 -1.73 -14.98 4.09
C ASP A 108 -1.12 -14.59 2.74
N THR A 109 -0.73 -13.32 2.57
CA THR A 109 -0.32 -12.77 1.27
C THR A 109 1.17 -12.47 1.18
N HIS A 110 1.81 -12.01 2.27
CA HIS A 110 3.15 -11.41 2.20
C HIS A 110 4.25 -12.11 2.99
N TRP A 111 3.97 -13.06 3.88
CA TRP A 111 5.02 -13.74 4.64
C TRP A 111 5.80 -14.74 3.78
N LYS A 112 6.74 -14.20 3.00
CA LYS A 112 7.56 -14.84 1.97
C LYS A 112 8.92 -14.14 1.89
N HIS A 113 9.84 -14.66 1.07
CA HIS A 113 11.03 -13.92 0.64
C HIS A 113 10.74 -13.20 -0.66
N TRP A 114 10.70 -11.87 -0.60
CA TRP A 114 10.50 -11.00 -1.74
C TRP A 114 11.85 -10.49 -2.21
N GLN A 115 12.25 -10.89 -3.41
CA GLN A 115 13.47 -10.40 -4.04
C GLN A 115 13.12 -9.31 -5.03
N GLY A 116 13.73 -8.14 -4.89
CA GLY A 116 13.28 -6.94 -5.57
C GLY A 116 14.35 -6.17 -6.32
N PHE A 117 13.91 -5.42 -7.32
CA PHE A 117 14.72 -4.47 -8.09
C PHE A 117 14.11 -3.07 -8.01
N TRP A 118 14.81 -2.13 -7.39
CA TRP A 118 14.37 -0.77 -7.13
C TRP A 118 15.01 0.21 -8.10
N ILE A 119 14.21 1.11 -8.65
CA ILE A 119 14.64 2.16 -9.58
C ILE A 119 14.07 3.48 -9.07
N ASN A 120 14.91 4.49 -8.91
CA ASN A 120 14.55 5.75 -8.26
C ASN A 120 14.69 6.90 -9.26
N TYR A 121 13.75 7.83 -9.20
CA TYR A 121 13.67 8.99 -10.08
C TYR A 121 13.45 10.27 -9.26
N GLU A 122 13.93 11.39 -9.79
CA GLU A 122 13.66 12.75 -9.29
C GLU A 122 12.97 13.53 -10.42
N PRO A 123 11.64 13.37 -10.63
CA PRO A 123 10.94 13.78 -11.84
C PRO A 123 11.05 15.27 -12.19
N GLU A 124 11.22 16.14 -11.19
CA GLU A 124 11.37 17.59 -11.39
C GLU A 124 12.79 18.01 -11.78
N LYS A 125 13.77 17.12 -11.62
CA LYS A 125 15.19 17.40 -11.89
C LYS A 125 15.71 16.65 -13.11
N THR A 126 15.31 15.39 -13.28
CA THR A 126 15.76 14.55 -14.41
C THR A 126 14.75 13.46 -14.72
N LYS A 127 14.69 13.08 -15.99
CA LYS A 127 13.94 11.90 -16.45
C LYS A 127 14.76 10.61 -16.34
N GLU A 128 16.07 10.72 -16.19
CA GLU A 128 16.96 9.58 -16.08
C GLU A 128 16.86 8.88 -14.72
N VAL A 129 17.22 7.60 -14.70
CA VAL A 129 17.36 6.84 -13.45
C VAL A 129 18.43 7.51 -12.57
N VAL A 130 18.04 7.89 -11.35
CA VAL A 130 18.95 8.53 -10.38
C VAL A 130 19.68 7.47 -9.56
N LYS A 131 19.00 6.37 -9.22
CA LYS A 131 19.58 5.29 -8.43
C LYS A 131 18.87 3.95 -8.69
N GLU A 132 19.64 2.88 -8.69
CA GLU A 132 19.12 1.51 -8.71
C GLU A 132 19.76 0.65 -7.62
N TYR A 133 19.03 -0.34 -7.13
CA TYR A 133 19.53 -1.34 -6.20
C TYR A 133 18.66 -2.60 -6.22
N LYS A 134 19.25 -3.72 -5.82
CA LYS A 134 18.54 -4.98 -5.58
C LYS A 134 18.22 -5.13 -4.10
N SER A 135 17.24 -5.97 -3.78
CA SER A 135 16.82 -6.19 -2.41
C SER A 135 16.35 -7.60 -2.14
N VAL A 136 16.46 -8.03 -0.89
CA VAL A 136 15.79 -9.20 -0.33
C VAL A 136 15.01 -8.73 0.90
N ARG A 137 13.69 -8.86 0.85
CA ARG A 137 12.79 -8.64 1.97
C ARG A 137 12.26 -9.99 2.45
N SER A 138 12.74 -10.43 3.60
CA SER A 138 12.38 -11.69 4.21
C SER A 138 11.32 -11.49 5.29
N LEU A 139 10.18 -12.14 5.12
CA LEU A 139 9.07 -12.16 6.06
C LEU A 139 8.77 -13.62 6.43
N GLN A 140 9.37 -14.12 7.52
CA GLN A 140 9.32 -15.53 7.90
C GLN A 140 8.37 -15.79 9.07
N ILE A 141 7.55 -16.82 8.94
CA ILE A 141 6.77 -17.38 10.06
C ILE A 141 7.73 -17.94 11.12
N ARG A 142 7.54 -17.55 12.39
CA ARG A 142 8.34 -18.08 13.51
C ARG A 142 7.57 -19.08 14.39
N ASP A 143 6.26 -19.17 14.25
CA ASP A 143 5.40 -20.05 15.04
C ASP A 143 4.21 -20.59 14.21
N PRO A 144 3.75 -21.84 14.46
CA PRO A 144 2.59 -22.41 13.76
C PRO A 144 1.30 -21.59 13.89
N GLU A 145 1.13 -20.88 15.01
CA GLU A 145 -0.02 -20.02 15.29
C GLU A 145 0.01 -18.69 14.53
N ARG A 146 1.13 -18.41 13.83
CA ARG A 146 1.34 -17.20 13.02
C ARG A 146 1.15 -15.94 13.83
N THR A 147 1.63 -15.93 15.07
CA THR A 147 1.63 -14.77 15.97
C THR A 147 2.98 -14.07 16.02
N LYS A 148 4.02 -14.66 15.42
CA LYS A 148 5.39 -14.17 15.40
C LYS A 148 5.93 -14.15 13.97
N LEU A 149 6.46 -13.00 13.58
CA LEU A 149 7.05 -12.73 12.28
C LEU A 149 8.51 -12.33 12.48
N TYR A 150 9.40 -12.93 11.70
CA TYR A 150 10.74 -12.39 11.51
C TYR A 150 10.78 -11.58 10.22
N HIS A 151 11.21 -10.33 10.33
CA HIS A 151 11.37 -9.42 9.20
C HIS A 151 12.84 -9.02 9.08
N ARG A 152 13.42 -9.18 7.89
CA ARG A 152 14.69 -8.55 7.51
C ARG A 152 14.57 -7.90 6.14
N ASN A 153 15.16 -6.72 5.96
CA ASN A 153 15.37 -6.12 4.65
C ASN A 153 16.88 -6.01 4.39
N GLN A 154 17.30 -6.44 3.21
CA GLN A 154 18.66 -6.27 2.71
C GLN A 154 18.58 -5.57 1.36
N TRP A 155 19.41 -4.55 1.16
CA TRP A 155 19.60 -3.88 -0.12
C TRP A 155 21.05 -4.00 -0.53
N TYR A 156 21.33 -4.10 -1.83
CA TYR A 156 22.67 -4.26 -2.36
C TYR A 156 22.77 -3.67 -3.77
N ASP A 157 24.01 -3.43 -4.22
CA ASP A 157 24.29 -2.87 -5.53
C ASP A 157 23.64 -3.73 -6.65
N ALA A 158 22.91 -3.08 -7.55
CA ALA A 158 22.27 -3.72 -8.69
C ALA A 158 23.22 -4.54 -9.58
N LYS A 159 24.50 -4.13 -9.64
CA LYS A 159 25.57 -4.78 -10.41
C LYS A 159 26.19 -5.98 -9.70
N GLY A 160 25.69 -6.35 -8.51
CA GLY A 160 25.98 -7.61 -7.83
C GLY A 160 27.39 -7.75 -7.21
N PHE A 161 28.32 -6.82 -7.48
CA PHE A 161 29.72 -6.89 -6.99
C PHE A 161 30.27 -5.55 -6.48
N GLY A 162 29.40 -4.64 -6.02
CA GLY A 162 29.85 -3.50 -5.21
C GLY A 162 30.21 -3.95 -3.79
N LYS A 163 31.00 -3.15 -3.04
CA LYS A 163 31.05 -3.32 -1.57
C LYS A 163 29.60 -3.35 -1.10
N ASP A 164 29.23 -4.38 -0.34
CA ASP A 164 27.92 -4.43 0.32
C ASP A 164 27.67 -3.05 0.94
N GLN A 165 26.77 -2.27 0.35
CA GLN A 165 26.03 -1.31 1.15
C GLN A 165 25.16 -2.21 2.00
N ASN A 166 25.74 -2.79 3.05
CA ASN A 166 25.07 -3.68 3.99
C ASN A 166 24.16 -2.80 4.84
N TRP A 167 23.14 -2.27 4.17
CA TRP A 167 21.97 -1.67 4.71
C TRP A 167 21.10 -2.83 5.16
N GLU A 168 21.61 -3.60 6.13
CA GLU A 168 20.76 -4.53 6.83
C GLU A 168 19.89 -3.70 7.73
N TYR A 169 18.60 -3.65 7.40
CA TYR A 169 17.62 -3.17 8.34
C TYR A 169 16.89 -4.37 8.91
N GLY A 170 16.84 -4.39 10.23
CA GLY A 170 16.55 -5.59 11.00
C GLY A 170 17.82 -6.40 11.26
N PRO A 171 17.68 -7.65 11.70
CA PRO A 171 16.42 -8.37 11.83
C PRO A 171 15.50 -7.81 12.92
N TRP A 172 14.19 -7.88 12.68
CA TRP A 172 13.15 -7.58 13.65
C TRP A 172 12.33 -8.83 13.95
N ASN A 173 12.03 -9.05 15.22
CA ASN A 173 11.08 -10.06 15.65
C ASN A 173 9.80 -9.32 16.06
N MET A 174 8.77 -9.45 15.22
CA MET A 174 7.49 -8.82 15.43
C MET A 174 6.51 -9.84 16.01
N THR A 175 5.67 -9.38 16.91
CA THR A 175 4.62 -10.17 17.56
C THR A 175 3.26 -9.53 17.30
N LEU A 176 2.22 -10.35 17.17
CA LEU A 176 0.85 -9.87 17.03
C LEU A 176 0.47 -8.90 18.18
N GLU A 177 0.85 -9.23 19.42
CA GLU A 177 0.50 -8.45 20.61
C GLU A 177 1.14 -7.05 20.62
N GLU A 178 2.42 -6.94 20.26
CA GLU A 178 3.14 -5.66 20.36
C GLU A 178 3.07 -4.82 19.08
N HIS A 179 2.85 -5.46 17.92
CA HIS A 179 3.00 -4.81 16.63
C HIS A 179 1.70 -4.68 15.83
N ALA A 180 0.63 -5.41 16.14
CA ALA A 180 -0.68 -5.15 15.55
C ALA A 180 -1.42 -4.10 16.39
N LEU A 181 -1.23 -2.83 16.02
CA LEU A 181 -1.78 -1.68 16.73
C LEU A 181 -3.20 -1.37 16.25
N HIS A 182 -3.92 -0.57 17.03
CA HIS A 182 -5.28 -0.13 16.73
C HIS A 182 -5.43 0.62 15.39
N ASP A 183 -4.32 1.07 14.81
CA ASP A 183 -4.22 1.82 13.56
C ASP A 183 -3.40 1.11 12.46
N GLY A 184 -3.17 -0.20 12.60
CA GLY A 184 -2.48 -1.03 11.62
C GLY A 184 -1.25 -1.75 12.19
N ILE A 185 -0.45 -2.41 11.35
CA ILE A 185 0.75 -3.11 11.82
C ILE A 185 1.92 -2.12 11.86
N LEU A 186 2.61 -2.03 12.98
CA LEU A 186 3.77 -1.15 13.15
C LEU A 186 4.85 -1.47 12.11
N HIS A 187 5.32 -0.46 11.37
CA HIS A 187 6.49 -0.65 10.51
C HIS A 187 7.74 -0.80 11.39
N PRO A 188 8.56 -1.85 11.22
CA PRO A 188 9.59 -2.16 12.20
C PRO A 188 10.76 -1.17 12.22
N ASN A 189 10.96 -0.42 11.14
CA ASN A 189 11.97 0.65 11.07
C ASN A 189 11.41 2.05 11.35
N SER A 190 10.12 2.19 11.66
CA SER A 190 9.52 3.51 11.87
C SER A 190 8.26 3.46 12.73
N GLN A 191 8.32 4.13 13.89
CA GLN A 191 7.16 4.28 14.77
C GLN A 191 6.01 5.08 14.15
N HIS A 192 6.27 5.75 13.04
CA HIS A 192 5.34 6.68 12.38
C HIS A 192 4.72 6.10 11.10
N HIS A 193 5.10 4.89 10.73
CA HIS A 193 4.52 4.20 9.60
C HIS A 193 3.72 2.99 10.06
N ARG A 194 2.71 2.65 9.27
CA ARG A 194 1.93 1.43 9.41
C ARG A 194 1.94 0.65 8.11
N VAL A 195 1.87 -0.67 8.23
CA VAL A 195 1.35 -1.52 7.17
C VAL A 195 -0.17 -1.49 7.31
N LEU A 196 -0.82 -0.90 6.34
CA LEU A 196 -2.26 -0.99 6.13
C LEU A 196 -2.48 -1.91 4.94
N LEU A 197 -3.29 -2.94 5.11
CA LEU A 197 -3.47 -4.01 4.15
C LEU A 197 -4.95 -4.32 4.02
N MET A 198 -5.35 -4.66 2.79
CA MET A 198 -6.71 -5.03 2.46
C MET A 198 -6.78 -6.54 2.15
N PRO A 199 -7.97 -7.18 2.20
CA PRO A 199 -8.12 -8.62 1.98
C PRO A 199 -7.59 -9.12 0.64
N SER A 200 -7.56 -8.27 -0.39
CA SER A 200 -7.00 -8.61 -1.71
C SER A 200 -5.50 -8.90 -1.71
N GLY A 201 -4.78 -8.47 -0.67
CA GLY A 201 -3.32 -8.44 -0.64
C GLY A 201 -2.72 -7.09 -0.99
N ASN A 202 -3.47 -6.14 -1.56
CA ASN A 202 -2.96 -4.80 -1.79
C ASN A 202 -2.70 -4.09 -0.44
N LEU A 203 -1.55 -3.42 -0.33
CA LEU A 203 -1.17 -2.78 0.92
C LEU A 203 -0.44 -1.47 0.70
N GLY A 204 -0.33 -0.69 1.76
CA GLY A 204 0.56 0.44 1.83
C GLY A 204 1.49 0.33 3.03
N TRP A 205 2.75 0.69 2.85
CA TRP A 205 3.62 1.11 3.95
C TRP A 205 3.57 2.61 4.03
N ILE A 206 2.75 3.11 4.94
CA ILE A 206 2.24 4.47 4.88
C ILE A 206 2.65 5.24 6.11
N GLN A 207 3.14 6.45 5.88
CA GLN A 207 3.34 7.43 6.93
C GLN A 207 1.97 7.90 7.45
N MET A 208 1.72 7.73 8.75
CA MET A 208 0.39 8.03 9.33
C MET A 208 0.11 9.52 9.48
N TYR A 209 1.15 10.34 9.59
CA TYR A 209 1.03 11.78 9.74
C TYR A 209 2.18 12.50 9.03
N LEU A 210 1.90 13.62 8.38
CA LEU A 210 2.89 14.38 7.65
C LEU A 210 3.85 15.10 8.60
N LYS A 211 5.09 15.27 8.14
CA LYS A 211 6.16 15.87 8.94
C LYS A 211 6.75 17.09 8.25
N PRO A 212 6.03 18.23 8.25
CA PRO A 212 6.50 19.44 7.55
C PRO A 212 7.87 19.94 8.03
N ASN A 213 8.30 19.54 9.24
CA ASN A 213 9.56 19.96 9.84
C ASN A 213 10.64 18.83 9.87
N ASP A 214 10.39 17.65 9.30
CA ASP A 214 11.43 16.61 9.22
C ASP A 214 12.36 16.92 8.04
N SER A 215 13.63 17.14 8.35
CA SER A 215 14.66 17.52 7.37
C SER A 215 15.00 16.42 6.37
N ARG A 216 14.52 15.19 6.57
CA ARG A 216 14.72 14.08 5.63
C ARG A 216 13.59 13.97 4.64
N SER A 217 12.35 14.15 5.08
CA SER A 217 11.17 13.97 4.23
C SER A 217 9.90 14.46 4.92
N VAL A 218 9.05 15.13 4.15
CA VAL A 218 7.71 15.55 4.60
C VAL A 218 6.72 14.38 4.51
N ILE A 219 6.83 13.60 3.44
CA ILE A 219 5.94 12.47 3.11
C ILE A 219 6.79 11.33 2.55
N PHE A 220 6.58 10.12 3.05
CA PHE A 220 7.05 8.89 2.44
C PHE A 220 5.96 7.82 2.53
N SER A 221 5.48 7.35 1.38
CA SER A 221 4.45 6.31 1.32
C SER A 221 4.73 5.35 0.20
N GLU A 222 4.58 4.06 0.48
CA GLU A 222 4.85 2.97 -0.46
C GLU A 222 3.56 2.16 -0.68
N PRO A 223 2.72 2.54 -1.65
CA PRO A 223 1.67 1.69 -2.22
C PRO A 223 2.26 0.44 -2.87
N ILE A 224 1.64 -0.72 -2.61
CA ILE A 224 2.05 -2.02 -3.12
C ILE A 224 0.85 -2.75 -3.73
N PHE A 225 0.92 -2.93 -5.05
CA PHE A 225 0.02 -3.79 -5.81
C PHE A 225 0.40 -5.24 -5.63
N TYR A 226 -0.48 -6.03 -5.04
CA TYR A 226 -0.36 -7.49 -5.02
C TYR A 226 -0.90 -8.04 -6.34
N VAL A 227 0.00 -8.32 -7.27
CA VAL A 227 -0.36 -8.77 -8.63
C VAL A 227 -0.81 -10.22 -8.58
N ASN A 228 0.00 -11.08 -7.95
CA ASN A 228 -0.32 -12.49 -7.73
C ASN A 228 0.55 -13.04 -6.57
N PRO A 229 0.35 -14.31 -6.13
CA PRO A 229 1.09 -14.87 -5.02
C PRO A 229 2.62 -14.93 -5.16
N LYS A 230 3.17 -14.72 -6.36
CA LYS A 230 4.59 -14.73 -6.65
C LYS A 230 5.17 -13.36 -7.00
N GLN A 231 4.34 -12.35 -7.22
CA GLN A 231 4.78 -11.06 -7.77
C GLN A 231 3.98 -9.90 -7.19
N ARG A 232 4.68 -8.81 -6.89
CA ARG A 232 4.07 -7.55 -6.48
C ARG A 232 4.86 -6.36 -7.02
N ILE A 233 4.18 -5.25 -7.17
CA ILE A 233 4.76 -3.97 -7.60
C ILE A 233 4.61 -2.99 -6.46
N SER A 234 5.70 -2.38 -6.05
CA SER A 234 5.73 -1.31 -5.06
C SER A 234 6.10 -0.01 -5.77
N VAL A 235 5.42 1.08 -5.41
CA VAL A 235 5.64 2.40 -6.03
C VAL A 235 5.78 3.47 -4.95
N PRO A 236 6.93 3.57 -4.27
CA PRO A 236 7.17 4.61 -3.30
C PRO A 236 7.01 6.01 -3.90
N VAL A 237 6.25 6.86 -3.21
CA VAL A 237 6.08 8.28 -3.50
C VAL A 237 6.47 9.06 -2.24
N GLY A 238 7.32 10.06 -2.39
CA GLY A 238 7.72 10.90 -1.28
C GLY A 238 8.09 12.31 -1.66
N TYR A 239 8.11 13.19 -0.66
CA TYR A 239 8.53 14.58 -0.80
C TYR A 239 9.65 14.85 0.20
N ASN A 240 10.72 15.48 -0.28
CA ASN A 240 11.79 15.93 0.60
C ASN A 240 11.37 17.20 1.39
N SER A 241 12.23 17.69 2.28
CA SER A 241 11.98 18.90 3.07
C SER A 241 11.87 20.19 2.25
N GLU A 242 12.35 20.19 1.01
CA GLU A 242 12.21 21.31 0.06
C GLU A 242 10.87 21.26 -0.69
N GLY A 243 10.10 20.17 -0.50
CA GLY A 243 8.84 19.91 -1.18
C GLY A 243 9.00 19.31 -2.57
N ASN A 244 10.20 18.88 -2.98
CA ASN A 244 10.44 18.23 -4.26
C ASN A 244 10.02 16.76 -4.18
N ILE A 245 9.32 16.30 -5.22
CA ILE A 245 8.85 14.91 -5.30
C ILE A 245 9.98 13.96 -5.73
N GLY A 246 10.05 12.81 -5.07
CA GLY A 246 10.84 11.65 -5.47
C GLY A 246 9.93 10.43 -5.59
N VAL A 247 10.20 9.60 -6.59
CA VAL A 247 9.41 8.38 -6.83
C VAL A 247 10.33 7.20 -7.09
N ALA A 248 9.88 6.01 -6.72
CA ALA A 248 10.57 4.78 -7.06
C ALA A 248 9.60 3.76 -7.64
N LEU A 249 10.15 2.87 -8.45
CA LEU A 249 9.45 1.71 -9.00
C LEU A 249 10.20 0.46 -8.55
N LEU A 250 9.46 -0.44 -7.92
CA LEU A 250 9.98 -1.66 -7.34
C LEU A 250 9.19 -2.87 -7.82
N LEU A 251 9.85 -3.79 -8.49
CA LEU A 251 9.33 -5.13 -8.74
C LEU A 251 9.86 -6.06 -7.67
N GLU A 252 8.99 -6.85 -7.04
CA GLU A 252 9.35 -7.88 -6.09
C GLU A 252 8.76 -9.23 -6.49
N GLU A 253 9.60 -10.26 -6.50
CA GLU A 253 9.25 -11.63 -6.85
C GLU A 253 9.58 -12.61 -5.73
N VAL A 254 8.75 -13.63 -5.56
CA VAL A 254 8.95 -14.63 -4.51
C VAL A 254 10.07 -15.60 -4.90
N LYS A 255 10.96 -15.87 -3.95
CA LYS A 255 11.93 -16.96 -4.00
C LYS A 255 11.87 -17.77 -2.71
N ASP A 256 12.35 -19.01 -2.76
CA ASP A 256 12.43 -19.88 -1.59
C ASP A 256 13.64 -19.56 -0.69
N THR A 257 14.58 -18.73 -1.18
CA THR A 257 15.84 -18.42 -0.51
C THR A 257 16.03 -16.92 -0.29
N GLU A 258 16.89 -16.60 0.67
CA GLU A 258 17.38 -15.24 0.93
C GLU A 258 18.66 -14.90 0.13
N GLU A 259 19.07 -15.79 -0.78
CA GLU A 259 20.31 -15.61 -1.55
C GLU A 259 20.18 -14.39 -2.47
N LYS A 260 21.23 -13.57 -2.53
CA LYS A 260 21.24 -12.39 -3.40
C LYS A 260 21.11 -12.81 -4.87
N MET A 261 20.31 -12.08 -5.64
CA MET A 261 20.25 -12.27 -7.08
C MET A 261 21.59 -11.94 -7.72
N ASP A 262 21.93 -12.68 -8.79
CA ASP A 262 23.04 -12.32 -9.64
C ASP A 262 22.82 -10.95 -10.31
N SER A 263 23.89 -10.38 -10.86
CA SER A 263 23.87 -9.05 -11.47
C SER A 263 22.99 -8.93 -12.72
N SER A 264 22.74 -10.04 -13.42
CA SER A 264 21.94 -10.09 -14.66
C SER A 264 20.43 -10.11 -14.41
N TRP A 265 19.98 -10.54 -13.22
CA TRP A 265 18.56 -10.56 -12.91
C TRP A 265 17.94 -9.15 -12.92
N SER A 266 16.81 -9.03 -13.61
CA SER A 266 16.00 -7.81 -13.74
C SER A 266 14.50 -8.08 -13.49
N GLY A 267 14.15 -9.20 -12.87
CA GLY A 267 12.77 -9.64 -12.70
C GLY A 267 12.14 -10.20 -13.98
N THR A 268 10.95 -10.81 -13.83
CA THR A 268 10.24 -11.50 -14.92
C THR A 268 8.97 -10.80 -15.36
N LEU A 269 8.42 -9.90 -14.55
CA LEU A 269 7.22 -9.13 -14.91
C LEU A 269 7.49 -8.05 -15.95
N TRP A 270 8.69 -7.46 -15.91
CA TRP A 270 9.02 -6.27 -16.68
C TRP A 270 10.10 -6.53 -17.71
N LYS A 271 9.89 -5.99 -18.91
CA LYS A 271 10.88 -6.01 -19.99
C LYS A 271 11.90 -4.87 -19.86
N HIS A 272 11.51 -3.78 -19.20
CA HIS A 272 12.21 -2.50 -19.19
C HIS A 272 12.48 -2.04 -17.76
N THR A 273 13.63 -2.37 -17.20
CA THR A 273 13.93 -2.06 -15.79
C THR A 273 14.84 -0.86 -15.59
N ARG A 274 15.29 -0.18 -16.64
CA ARG A 274 16.21 0.97 -16.50
C ARG A 274 15.84 2.15 -17.39
N ASP A 275 14.62 2.13 -17.91
CA ASP A 275 14.19 3.13 -18.85
C ASP A 275 13.96 4.48 -18.13
N PRO A 276 14.23 5.60 -18.80
CA PRO A 276 13.89 6.92 -18.27
C PRO A 276 12.38 7.10 -18.14
N LEU A 277 11.97 8.13 -17.41
CA LEU A 277 10.59 8.58 -17.38
C LEU A 277 10.11 8.98 -18.79
N VAL A 278 8.85 8.69 -19.08
CA VAL A 278 8.24 8.95 -20.39
C VAL A 278 7.51 10.29 -20.36
N ASP A 279 7.59 11.04 -21.46
CA ASP A 279 6.99 12.37 -21.56
C ASP A 279 5.47 12.34 -21.59
N THR A 280 4.92 11.35 -22.28
CA THR A 280 3.48 11.21 -22.50
C THR A 280 3.09 9.74 -22.50
N ARG A 281 1.86 9.47 -22.07
CA ARG A 281 1.21 8.18 -22.22
C ARG A 281 -0.25 8.42 -22.54
N GLU A 282 -0.75 7.75 -23.57
CA GLU A 282 -2.19 7.74 -23.83
C GLU A 282 -2.91 6.93 -22.74
N GLU A 283 -3.99 7.49 -22.22
CA GLU A 283 -4.92 6.74 -21.38
C GLU A 283 -5.59 5.64 -22.22
N PRO A 284 -5.75 4.42 -21.67
CA PRO A 284 -6.40 3.35 -22.39
C PRO A 284 -7.88 3.71 -22.60
N LYS A 285 -8.36 3.51 -23.83
CA LYS A 285 -9.69 3.96 -24.26
C LYS A 285 -10.79 3.01 -23.77
N GLY A 286 -11.89 3.57 -23.28
CA GLY A 286 -13.09 2.83 -22.89
C GLY A 286 -13.54 3.19 -21.48
N ILE A 287 -14.61 2.55 -21.04
CA ILE A 287 -15.08 2.64 -19.65
C ILE A 287 -14.45 1.48 -18.88
N TYR A 288 -13.84 1.77 -17.75
CA TYR A 288 -13.26 0.76 -16.87
C TYR A 288 -14.04 0.75 -15.57
N GLN A 289 -14.70 -0.36 -15.27
CA GLN A 289 -15.50 -0.56 -14.07
C GLN A 289 -14.99 -1.77 -13.30
N GLY A 290 -15.06 -1.70 -11.98
CA GLY A 290 -14.70 -2.83 -11.14
C GLY A 290 -14.88 -2.53 -9.67
N HIS A 291 -14.09 -3.21 -8.85
CA HIS A 291 -14.21 -3.14 -7.39
C HIS A 291 -13.08 -2.32 -6.81
N GLU A 292 -13.43 -1.55 -5.79
CA GLU A 292 -12.50 -0.83 -4.93
C GLU A 292 -12.62 -1.32 -3.51
N GLU A 293 -11.50 -1.25 -2.82
CA GLU A 293 -11.41 -1.42 -1.39
C GLU A 293 -10.59 -0.28 -0.79
N SER A 294 -10.92 0.13 0.42
CA SER A 294 -10.15 1.11 1.15
C SER A 294 -10.03 0.73 2.62
N ILE A 295 -8.99 1.20 3.28
CA ILE A 295 -8.83 1.06 4.72
C ILE A 295 -8.30 2.37 5.31
N SER A 296 -8.94 2.82 6.39
CA SER A 296 -8.53 4.01 7.13
C SER A 296 -7.66 3.65 8.35
N PRO A 297 -6.96 4.62 8.98
CA PRO A 297 -6.29 4.42 10.26
C PRO A 297 -7.20 3.97 11.40
N LYS A 298 -8.52 4.10 11.26
CA LYS A 298 -9.47 3.57 12.25
C LYS A 298 -9.78 2.10 12.02
N LEU A 299 -9.13 1.45 11.05
CA LEU A 299 -9.40 0.09 10.58
C LEU A 299 -10.85 -0.11 10.12
N GLU A 300 -11.44 0.96 9.58
CA GLU A 300 -12.66 0.88 8.81
C GLU A 300 -12.27 0.45 7.39
N TRP A 301 -12.60 -0.79 7.04
CA TRP A 301 -12.42 -1.34 5.70
C TRP A 301 -13.73 -1.16 4.91
N MET A 302 -13.61 -0.65 3.70
CA MET A 302 -14.73 -0.44 2.79
C MET A 302 -14.50 -1.19 1.49
N MET A 303 -15.58 -1.66 0.87
CA MET A 303 -15.61 -2.17 -0.49
C MET A 303 -16.80 -1.58 -1.26
N ARG A 304 -16.60 -1.21 -2.52
CA ARG A 304 -17.65 -0.72 -3.42
C ARG A 304 -17.33 -1.03 -4.87
N GLU A 305 -18.33 -0.94 -5.76
CA GLU A 305 -18.05 -0.84 -7.19
C GLU A 305 -17.75 0.61 -7.58
N ALA A 306 -16.89 0.81 -8.58
CA ALA A 306 -16.59 2.13 -9.09
C ALA A 306 -16.12 2.10 -10.55
N VAL A 307 -16.19 3.27 -11.18
CA VAL A 307 -15.67 3.54 -12.53
C VAL A 307 -14.40 4.38 -12.40
N TRP A 308 -13.31 3.89 -12.99
CA TRP A 308 -12.04 4.59 -13.02
C TRP A 308 -12.13 5.88 -13.87
N GLN A 309 -11.58 6.99 -13.35
CA GLN A 309 -11.69 8.32 -13.98
C GLN A 309 -10.41 8.77 -14.70
N GLY A 310 -9.59 7.83 -15.17
CA GLY A 310 -8.36 8.13 -15.90
C GLY A 310 -7.14 8.45 -15.00
N PHE A 311 -6.02 8.82 -15.61
CA PHE A 311 -4.78 9.14 -14.91
C PHE A 311 -4.82 10.46 -14.16
N LYS A 312 -5.81 11.34 -14.44
CA LYS A 312 -6.08 12.58 -13.69
C LYS A 312 -7.22 12.45 -12.68
N GLY A 313 -7.86 11.28 -12.61
CA GLY A 313 -8.75 10.93 -11.52
C GLY A 313 -9.91 11.90 -11.39
N GLY A 314 -10.55 12.25 -12.51
CA GLY A 314 -11.76 13.08 -12.54
C GLY A 314 -11.60 14.54 -12.07
N LEU A 315 -10.39 15.00 -11.72
CA LEU A 315 -10.15 16.40 -11.37
C LEU A 315 -10.43 17.33 -12.54
N SER A 316 -10.92 18.53 -12.24
CA SER A 316 -10.99 19.61 -13.22
C SER A 316 -9.58 20.01 -13.66
N GLU A 317 -9.47 20.59 -14.87
CA GLU A 317 -8.19 21.08 -15.37
C GLU A 317 -7.57 22.18 -14.47
N GLU A 318 -8.39 22.94 -13.73
CA GLU A 318 -7.87 23.92 -12.77
C GLU A 318 -7.23 23.26 -11.55
N GLU A 319 -7.87 22.24 -10.98
CA GLU A 319 -7.34 21.49 -9.84
C GLU A 319 -6.07 20.73 -10.24
N ALA A 320 -6.07 20.13 -11.44
CA ALA A 320 -4.96 19.35 -11.97
C ALA A 320 -3.68 20.18 -12.20
N LYS A 321 -3.75 21.51 -12.32
CA LYS A 321 -2.56 22.38 -12.46
C LYS A 321 -1.60 22.26 -11.28
N ASN A 322 -2.12 22.00 -10.08
CA ASN A 322 -1.32 21.86 -8.87
C ASN A 322 -0.68 20.47 -8.74
N TYR A 323 -0.93 19.59 -9.69
CA TYR A 323 -0.44 18.22 -9.72
C TYR A 323 0.60 18.03 -10.84
N ILE A 324 1.39 16.99 -10.69
CA ILE A 324 2.30 16.48 -11.69
C ILE A 324 1.85 15.07 -12.08
N LEU A 325 1.86 14.81 -13.39
CA LEU A 325 1.63 13.50 -13.96
C LEU A 325 2.99 12.92 -14.36
N ILE A 326 3.35 11.78 -13.79
CA ILE A 326 4.66 11.13 -13.95
C ILE A 326 4.43 9.77 -14.59
N HIS A 327 4.88 9.61 -15.84
CA HIS A 327 4.82 8.31 -16.52
C HIS A 327 6.11 7.54 -16.31
N MET A 328 6.06 6.56 -15.42
CA MET A 328 7.17 5.63 -15.17
C MET A 328 7.16 4.50 -16.21
N PRO A 329 8.27 3.78 -16.41
CA PRO A 329 8.29 2.55 -17.21
C PRO A 329 7.25 1.52 -16.76
N ASN A 330 7.02 0.50 -17.60
CA ASN A 330 6.14 -0.64 -17.30
C ASN A 330 4.69 -0.25 -16.98
N ASN A 331 4.16 0.73 -17.71
CA ASN A 331 2.75 1.15 -17.63
C ASN A 331 2.31 1.66 -16.24
N VAL A 332 3.25 2.14 -15.44
CA VAL A 332 2.95 2.79 -14.15
C VAL A 332 2.89 4.30 -14.34
N THR A 333 1.81 4.93 -13.91
CA THR A 333 1.62 6.39 -13.92
C THR A 333 1.34 6.86 -12.50
N ILE A 334 1.99 7.92 -12.06
CA ILE A 334 1.72 8.57 -10.78
C ILE A 334 1.09 9.93 -11.06
N PHE A 335 0.05 10.28 -10.33
CA PHE A 335 -0.48 11.62 -10.30
C PHE A 335 -0.51 12.11 -8.84
N ALA A 336 0.24 13.18 -8.59
CA ALA A 336 0.53 13.64 -7.24
C ALA A 336 0.64 15.17 -7.22
N PRO A 337 0.41 15.83 -6.08
CA PRO A 337 0.69 17.26 -5.94
C PRO A 337 2.12 17.60 -6.35
N ARG A 338 2.37 18.76 -6.98
CA ARG A 338 3.74 19.19 -7.31
C ARG A 338 4.62 19.37 -6.07
N LYS A 339 3.99 19.82 -4.98
CA LYS A 339 4.63 20.00 -3.68
C LYS A 339 3.82 19.31 -2.61
N ALA A 340 4.47 18.94 -1.50
CA ALA A 340 3.77 18.46 -0.32
C ALA A 340 2.68 19.48 0.09
N ALA A 341 1.41 19.09 0.00
CA ALA A 341 0.29 19.95 0.29
C ALA A 341 0.00 19.97 1.80
N VAL A 342 0.95 20.53 2.56
CA VAL A 342 0.84 20.66 4.03
C VAL A 342 -0.34 21.58 4.37
N HIS A 343 -1.15 21.18 5.35
CA HIS A 343 -2.34 21.90 5.81
C HIS A 343 -3.45 22.06 4.77
N LYS A 344 -3.46 21.20 3.76
CA LYS A 344 -4.53 21.08 2.78
C LYS A 344 -4.87 19.61 2.61
N ASP A 345 -6.11 19.31 2.27
CA ASP A 345 -6.45 17.97 1.84
C ASP A 345 -5.75 17.68 0.52
N PHE A 346 -5.14 16.49 0.42
CA PHE A 346 -4.58 16.01 -0.84
C PHE A 346 -4.46 14.50 -0.84
N ALA A 347 -4.22 13.96 -2.03
CA ALA A 347 -3.84 12.59 -2.24
C ALA A 347 -2.89 12.53 -3.41
N PHE A 348 -2.15 11.45 -3.48
CA PHE A 348 -1.58 11.00 -4.72
C PHE A 348 -2.16 9.63 -5.05
N TYR A 349 -2.10 9.26 -6.31
CA TYR A 349 -2.45 7.92 -6.72
C TYR A 349 -1.53 7.41 -7.81
N VAL A 350 -1.46 6.09 -7.84
CA VAL A 350 -0.62 5.31 -8.70
C VAL A 350 -1.54 4.44 -9.53
N THR A 351 -1.39 4.51 -10.84
CA THR A 351 -2.10 3.67 -11.80
C THR A 351 -1.11 2.69 -12.41
N TYR A 352 -1.48 1.42 -12.47
CA TYR A 352 -0.79 0.39 -13.21
C TYR A 352 -1.72 -0.18 -14.29
N VAL A 353 -1.41 0.12 -15.56
CA VAL A 353 -2.15 -0.44 -16.69
C VAL A 353 -1.58 -1.83 -17.00
N GLU A 354 -2.21 -2.85 -16.44
CA GLU A 354 -1.80 -4.26 -16.56
C GLU A 354 -1.96 -4.75 -18.00
N SER A 355 -3.02 -4.32 -18.67
CA SER A 355 -3.28 -4.56 -20.10
C SER A 355 -4.23 -3.49 -20.66
N ASP A 356 -4.54 -3.57 -21.96
CA ASP A 356 -5.57 -2.76 -22.60
C ASP A 356 -6.99 -3.03 -22.05
N THR A 357 -7.18 -4.10 -21.30
CA THR A 357 -8.47 -4.51 -20.74
C THR A 357 -8.52 -4.41 -19.21
N ARG A 358 -7.41 -4.11 -18.53
CA ARG A 358 -7.35 -4.06 -17.07
C ARG A 358 -6.44 -2.97 -16.53
N VAL A 359 -6.96 -2.21 -15.57
CA VAL A 359 -6.26 -1.15 -14.84
C VAL A 359 -6.33 -1.41 -13.35
N ARG A 360 -5.22 -1.20 -12.65
CA ARG A 360 -5.16 -1.19 -11.18
C ARG A 360 -4.80 0.20 -10.69
N VAL A 361 -5.41 0.63 -9.60
CA VAL A 361 -5.15 1.92 -8.99
C VAL A 361 -4.90 1.75 -7.50
N MET A 362 -4.00 2.55 -6.94
CA MET A 362 -3.88 2.76 -5.50
C MET A 362 -3.80 4.25 -5.21
N SER A 363 -4.55 4.72 -4.22
CA SER A 363 -4.52 6.11 -3.78
C SER A 363 -4.26 6.21 -2.27
N VAL A 364 -3.57 7.27 -1.87
CA VAL A 364 -3.22 7.57 -0.49
C VAL A 364 -3.61 9.02 -0.23
N ALA A 365 -4.48 9.25 0.74
CA ALA A 365 -5.04 10.56 1.02
C ALA A 365 -4.68 11.05 2.42
N TYR A 366 -4.36 12.32 2.54
CA TYR A 366 -4.08 13.02 3.78
C TYR A 366 -5.05 14.18 3.95
N GLY A 367 -5.46 14.40 5.20
CA GLY A 367 -6.27 15.55 5.58
C GLY A 367 -5.43 16.81 5.79
N ALA A 368 -6.09 17.97 5.80
CA ALA A 368 -5.52 19.25 6.20
C ALA A 368 -5.00 19.25 7.65
N ASP A 369 -5.45 18.31 8.47
CA ASP A 369 -4.96 18.03 9.81
C ASP A 369 -3.62 17.26 9.83
N LEU A 370 -3.04 17.00 8.66
CA LEU A 370 -1.81 16.25 8.42
C LEU A 370 -1.91 14.75 8.66
N ASN A 371 -3.09 14.21 9.00
CA ASN A 371 -3.25 12.79 9.25
C ASN A 371 -3.61 12.04 7.96
N LEU A 372 -3.21 10.77 7.90
CA LEU A 372 -3.69 9.85 6.88
C LEU A 372 -5.22 9.74 6.98
N ALA A 373 -5.92 9.93 5.87
CA ALA A 373 -7.35 9.70 5.78
C ALA A 373 -7.65 8.23 5.45
N TYR A 374 -7.03 7.71 4.39
CA TYR A 374 -7.17 6.33 3.93
C TYR A 374 -6.05 5.92 2.96
N ILE A 375 -5.95 4.61 2.75
CA ILE A 375 -5.46 4.06 1.49
C ILE A 375 -6.60 3.37 0.76
N LYS A 376 -6.59 3.42 -0.57
CA LYS A 376 -7.58 2.77 -1.43
C LYS A 376 -6.86 2.00 -2.53
N SER A 377 -7.42 0.87 -2.94
CA SER A 377 -7.01 0.13 -4.12
C SER A 377 -8.23 -0.23 -4.96
N GLY A 378 -8.08 -0.20 -6.29
CA GLY A 378 -9.11 -0.60 -7.23
C GLY A 378 -8.55 -1.48 -8.33
N VAL A 379 -9.36 -2.42 -8.80
CA VAL A 379 -9.12 -3.22 -10.01
C VAL A 379 -10.31 -3.02 -10.92
N TYR A 380 -10.07 -2.50 -12.12
CA TYR A 380 -11.09 -2.14 -13.09
C TYR A 380 -10.84 -2.84 -14.40
N ASP A 381 -11.89 -3.47 -14.91
CA ASP A 381 -11.90 -4.14 -16.19
C ASP A 381 -12.65 -3.28 -17.21
N LYS A 382 -12.19 -3.32 -18.45
CA LYS A 382 -12.85 -2.62 -19.55
C LYS A 382 -14.24 -3.22 -19.78
N VAL A 383 -15.27 -2.37 -19.75
CA VAL A 383 -16.64 -2.72 -20.10
C VAL A 383 -16.83 -2.46 -21.59
N GLU A 384 -17.47 -3.41 -22.28
CA GLU A 384 -17.78 -3.31 -23.73
C GLU A 384 -18.76 -2.18 -24.06
#